data_AF-A0A969AYU9-F1
#
_entry.id   AF-A0A969AYU9-F1
#
_cell.length_a   1.000
_cell.length_b   1.000
_cell.length_c   1.000
_cell.angle_alpha   90.00
_cell.angle_beta   90.00
_cell.angle_gamma   90.00
#
_symmetry.space_group_name_H-M   'P 1'
#
loop_
_entity.id
_entity.type
_entity.pdbx_description
1 polymer ?
#
loop_
_entity_poly.entity_id
_entity_poly.type
_entity_poly.pdbx_seq_one_letter_code
_entity_poly.pdbx_strand_id
1 'polypeptide(L)'
;MDYLSEKDLSLFFEQNNNLYTNSTGMQIGLLAEWGVWTLLEVSNHENSSMAVHISTEEDSLQDFIVGFRIEGWRDIDQLDYNSSWMRYLNGSATITVNPMELEADISFKIVKSKTIIFSMDMHFYDEYNKHLSMPDDFRKYIEEHERRLWAANENRYRISR
;
A
#
# COMPACT_ATOMS: atom_id res chain seq x y z
N MET A 1 -8.82 20.82 17.97
CA MET A 1 -8.90 20.77 16.50
C MET A 1 -10.02 19.80 16.20
N ASP A 2 -11.05 20.27 15.51
CA ASP A 2 -12.24 19.49 15.21
C ASP A 2 -11.97 18.79 13.87
N TYR A 3 -11.69 17.49 13.91
CA TYR A 3 -11.52 16.68 12.72
C TYR A 3 -12.85 16.51 11.98
N LEU A 4 -12.80 16.19 10.69
CA LEU A 4 -13.98 15.76 9.94
C LEU A 4 -14.68 14.62 10.68
N SER A 5 -16.00 14.68 10.84
CA SER A 5 -16.71 13.63 11.60
C SER A 5 -16.80 12.34 10.79
N GLU A 6 -16.72 11.18 11.47
CA GLU A 6 -16.90 9.87 10.83
C GLU A 6 -18.24 9.77 10.08
N LYS A 7 -19.29 10.41 10.63
CA LYS A 7 -20.63 10.40 10.05
C LYS A 7 -20.66 11.14 8.71
N ASP A 8 -20.01 12.29 8.63
CA ASP A 8 -19.93 13.07 7.38
C ASP A 8 -19.11 12.30 6.33
N LEU A 9 -18.04 11.63 6.78
CA LEU A 9 -17.21 10.79 5.92
C LEU A 9 -17.94 9.56 5.38
N SER A 10 -18.67 8.85 6.24
CA SER A 10 -19.50 7.69 5.83
C SER A 10 -20.56 8.11 4.82
N LEU A 11 -21.30 9.19 5.09
CA LEU A 11 -22.36 9.66 4.20
C LEU A 11 -21.82 10.04 2.81
N PHE A 12 -20.64 10.67 2.76
CA PHE A 12 -19.98 11.00 1.50
C PHE A 12 -19.64 9.74 0.70
N PHE A 13 -19.04 8.73 1.34
CA PHE A 13 -18.72 7.48 0.63
C PHE A 13 -19.97 6.77 0.14
N GLU A 14 -21.04 6.71 0.94
CA GLU A 14 -22.33 6.15 0.52
C GLU A 14 -22.88 6.85 -0.73
N GLN A 15 -22.76 8.18 -0.81
CA GLN A 15 -23.18 8.97 -1.97
C GLN A 15 -22.31 8.76 -3.21
N ASN A 16 -21.08 8.27 -3.05
CA ASN A 16 -20.11 8.04 -4.12
C ASN A 16 -19.90 6.54 -4.40
N ASN A 17 -20.91 5.70 -4.17
CA ASN A 17 -20.81 4.24 -4.35
C ASN A 17 -19.61 3.61 -3.61
N ASN A 18 -19.30 4.15 -2.44
CA ASN A 18 -18.20 3.76 -1.56
C ASN A 18 -16.79 3.87 -2.17
N LEU A 19 -16.62 4.67 -3.24
CA LEU A 19 -15.33 4.88 -3.88
C LEU A 19 -15.16 6.34 -4.30
N TYR A 20 -14.04 6.93 -3.92
CA TYR A 20 -13.66 8.27 -4.33
C TYR A 20 -12.23 8.26 -4.86
N THR A 21 -11.99 8.97 -5.97
CA THR A 21 -10.64 9.25 -6.47
C THR A 21 -10.39 10.73 -6.33
N ASN A 22 -9.34 11.10 -5.61
CA ASN A 22 -9.03 12.50 -5.35
C ASN A 22 -8.27 13.15 -6.52
N SER A 23 -7.99 14.45 -6.39
CA SER A 23 -7.28 15.23 -7.41
C SER A 23 -5.87 14.73 -7.74
N THR A 24 -5.23 13.95 -6.86
CA THR A 24 -3.88 13.40 -7.06
C THR A 24 -3.90 11.98 -7.62
N GLY A 25 -5.08 11.42 -7.89
CA GLY A 25 -5.25 10.05 -8.37
C GLY A 25 -5.24 8.95 -7.30
N MET A 26 -5.26 9.32 -6.01
CA MET A 26 -5.42 8.35 -4.93
C MET A 26 -6.87 7.86 -4.89
N GLN A 27 -7.04 6.55 -4.90
CA GLN A 27 -8.32 5.90 -4.64
C GLN A 27 -8.50 5.72 -3.15
N ILE A 28 -9.71 6.02 -2.68
CA ILE A 28 -10.12 5.88 -1.29
C ILE A 28 -11.47 5.18 -1.31
N GLY A 29 -11.54 4.01 -0.70
CA GLY A 29 -12.75 3.21 -0.69
C GLY A 29 -13.22 2.87 0.71
N LEU A 30 -14.53 2.72 0.85
CA LEU A 30 -15.18 2.28 2.08
C LEU A 30 -15.73 0.86 1.88
N LEU A 31 -15.29 -0.07 2.71
CA LEU A 31 -15.82 -1.42 2.78
C LEU A 31 -16.77 -1.48 3.97
N ALA A 32 -18.03 -1.83 3.71
CA ALA A 32 -19.12 -1.77 4.69
C ALA A 32 -18.83 -2.48 6.03
N GLU A 33 -17.98 -3.51 6.02
CA GLU A 33 -17.62 -4.28 7.22
C GLU A 33 -16.14 -4.18 7.61
N TRP A 34 -15.30 -3.58 6.75
CA TRP A 34 -13.84 -3.66 6.86
C TRP A 34 -13.16 -2.30 7.01
N GLY A 35 -13.90 -1.20 6.85
CA GLY A 35 -13.36 0.15 7.04
C GLY A 35 -12.88 0.79 5.75
N VAL A 36 -11.95 1.74 5.86
CA VAL A 36 -11.44 2.55 4.76
C VAL A 36 -10.10 2.00 4.28
N TRP A 37 -9.94 1.92 2.97
CA TRP A 37 -8.66 1.63 2.33
C TRP A 37 -8.26 2.78 1.42
N THR A 38 -6.96 2.89 1.18
CA THR A 38 -6.38 3.79 0.19
C THR A 38 -5.51 3.01 -0.78
N LEU A 39 -5.45 3.46 -2.04
CA LEU A 39 -4.54 2.95 -3.04
C LEU A 39 -4.02 4.12 -3.87
N LEU A 40 -2.70 4.24 -3.97
CA LEU A 40 -2.03 5.19 -4.85
C LEU A 40 -1.06 4.43 -5.75
N GLU A 41 -1.29 4.49 -7.07
CA GLU A 41 -0.32 4.07 -8.07
C GLU A 41 0.79 5.13 -8.17
N VAL A 42 2.04 4.73 -7.93
CA VAL A 42 3.22 5.60 -7.99
C VAL A 42 3.91 5.47 -9.35
N SER A 43 3.97 4.26 -9.89
CA SER A 43 4.52 3.96 -11.21
C SER A 43 3.86 2.73 -11.80
N ASN A 44 3.95 2.60 -13.12
CA ASN A 44 3.42 1.46 -13.86
C ASN A 44 4.40 1.00 -14.94
N HIS A 45 4.05 -0.08 -15.64
CA HIS A 45 4.91 -0.70 -16.65
C HIS A 45 5.02 0.08 -17.96
N GLU A 46 4.28 1.18 -18.13
CA GLU A 46 4.46 2.08 -19.26
C GLU A 46 5.66 3.02 -19.06
N ASN A 47 6.03 3.28 -17.79
CA ASN A 47 7.05 4.27 -17.43
C ASN A 47 8.20 3.75 -16.54
N SER A 48 8.11 2.51 -16.06
CA SER A 48 9.08 1.89 -15.16
C SER A 48 9.16 0.38 -15.37
N SER A 49 10.31 -0.24 -15.13
CA SER A 49 10.44 -1.71 -15.07
C SER A 49 9.84 -2.32 -13.78
N MET A 50 9.36 -1.46 -12.89
CA MET A 50 8.75 -1.82 -11.63
C MET A 50 7.50 -0.96 -11.44
N ALA A 51 6.33 -1.58 -11.48
CA ALA A 51 5.11 -0.95 -11.06
C ALA A 51 5.08 -0.90 -9.52
N VAL A 52 4.66 0.23 -8.96
CA VAL A 52 4.70 0.47 -7.52
C VAL A 52 3.38 1.10 -7.10
N HIS A 53 2.79 0.56 -6.04
CA HIS A 53 1.65 1.17 -5.38
C HIS A 53 1.82 1.18 -3.86
N ILE A 54 1.18 2.16 -3.22
CA ILE A 54 1.10 2.26 -1.76
C ILE A 54 -0.37 2.12 -1.37
N SER A 55 -0.65 1.21 -0.46
CA SER A 55 -2.02 0.97 0.01
C SER A 55 -2.11 0.88 1.52
N THR A 56 -3.24 1.32 2.06
CA THR A 56 -3.65 1.01 3.44
C THR A 56 -4.72 -0.07 3.41
N GLU A 57 -4.74 -0.92 4.42
CA GLU A 57 -5.74 -1.97 4.57
C GLU A 57 -6.60 -1.66 5.79
N GLU A 58 -7.92 -1.62 5.57
CA GLU A 58 -8.94 -1.83 6.61
C GLU A 58 -8.83 -0.90 7.84
N ASP A 59 -8.48 0.37 7.62
CA ASP A 59 -8.49 1.38 8.69
C ASP A 59 -9.92 1.61 9.16
N SER A 60 -10.14 1.77 10.48
CA SER A 60 -11.39 2.39 10.91
C SER A 60 -11.49 3.82 10.35
N LEU A 61 -12.71 4.38 10.25
CA LEU A 61 -12.89 5.78 9.83
C LEU A 61 -12.05 6.72 10.71
N GLN A 62 -12.05 6.50 12.03
CA GLN A 62 -11.20 7.23 12.97
C GLN A 62 -9.71 7.06 12.68
N ASP A 63 -9.22 5.86 12.41
CA ASP A 63 -7.79 5.61 12.14
C ASP A 63 -7.36 6.25 10.81
N PHE A 64 -8.24 6.27 9.82
CA PHE A 64 -8.04 7.00 8.57
C PHE A 64 -7.94 8.50 8.84
N ILE A 65 -8.90 9.08 9.56
CA ILE A 65 -8.93 10.52 9.90
C ILE A 65 -7.68 10.93 10.68
N VAL A 66 -7.32 10.19 11.73
CA VAL A 66 -6.15 10.50 12.57
C VAL A 66 -4.85 10.22 11.83
N GLY A 67 -4.80 9.10 11.11
CA GLY A 67 -3.65 8.61 10.37
C GLY A 67 -3.20 9.56 9.28
N PHE A 68 -4.15 10.16 8.57
CA PHE A 68 -3.91 11.17 7.53
C PHE A 68 -4.06 12.62 8.04
N ARG A 69 -4.45 12.81 9.31
CA ARG A 69 -4.68 14.13 9.94
C ARG A 69 -5.70 14.98 9.18
N ILE A 70 -6.85 14.39 8.86
CA ILE A 70 -7.90 15.01 8.05
C ILE A 70 -8.75 15.96 8.89
N GLU A 71 -8.57 17.26 8.70
CA GLU A 71 -9.37 18.30 9.34
C GLU A 71 -10.60 18.66 8.50
N GLY A 72 -10.54 18.43 7.19
CA GLY A 72 -11.70 18.60 6.31
C GLY A 72 -11.54 17.97 4.93
N TRP A 73 -12.57 18.16 4.09
CA TRP A 73 -12.66 17.57 2.75
C TRP A 73 -11.48 17.91 1.84
N ARG A 74 -10.92 19.12 1.98
CA ARG A 74 -9.77 19.55 1.20
C ARG A 74 -8.55 18.67 1.47
N ASP A 75 -8.38 18.18 2.69
CA ASP A 75 -7.22 17.34 3.04
C ASP A 75 -7.34 15.98 2.37
N ILE A 76 -8.55 15.41 2.29
CA ILE A 76 -8.84 14.18 1.55
C ILE A 76 -8.51 14.36 0.06
N ASP A 77 -8.93 15.49 -0.52
CA ASP A 77 -8.68 15.79 -1.94
C ASP A 77 -7.18 15.99 -2.26
N GLN A 78 -6.38 16.30 -1.24
CA GLN A 78 -4.94 16.60 -1.34
C GLN A 78 -4.03 15.46 -0.86
N LEU A 79 -4.58 14.33 -0.41
CA LEU A 79 -3.76 13.17 -0.02
C LEU A 79 -2.93 12.69 -1.20
N ASP A 80 -1.62 12.70 -1.07
CA ASP A 80 -0.68 12.42 -2.16
C ASP A 80 0.32 11.32 -1.78
N TYR A 81 1.38 11.20 -2.60
CA TYR A 81 2.50 10.31 -2.35
C TYR A 81 3.13 10.50 -0.96
N ASN A 82 3.32 11.73 -0.50
CA ASN A 82 3.97 11.99 0.78
C ASN A 82 3.08 11.51 1.93
N SER A 83 1.77 11.75 1.85
CA SER A 83 0.79 11.25 2.82
C SER A 83 0.82 9.72 2.91
N SER A 84 0.78 9.02 1.77
CA SER A 84 0.88 7.55 1.73
C SER A 84 2.23 7.02 2.21
N TRP A 85 3.33 7.67 1.83
CA TRP A 85 4.68 7.30 2.26
C TRP A 85 4.84 7.41 3.77
N MET A 86 4.31 8.47 4.37
CA MET A 86 4.32 8.63 5.83
C MET A 86 3.50 7.54 6.54
N ARG A 87 2.37 7.10 5.97
CA ARG A 87 1.63 5.94 6.48
C ARG A 87 2.47 4.67 6.43
N TYR A 88 3.22 4.45 5.35
CA TYR A 88 4.13 3.32 5.22
C TYR A 88 5.25 3.35 6.26
N LEU A 89 5.93 4.48 6.43
CA LEU A 89 7.01 4.64 7.41
C LEU A 89 6.54 4.40 8.85
N ASN A 90 5.27 4.68 9.14
CA ASN A 90 4.64 4.42 10.44
C ASN A 90 4.12 2.99 10.60
N GLY A 91 4.26 2.12 9.59
CA GLY A 91 3.79 0.74 9.61
C GLY A 91 2.28 0.58 9.37
N SER A 92 1.61 1.64 8.93
CA SER A 92 0.16 1.68 8.67
C SER A 92 -0.21 1.58 7.18
N ALA A 93 0.78 1.34 6.31
CA ALA A 93 0.57 1.07 4.90
C ALA A 93 1.53 -0.03 4.43
N THR A 94 1.19 -0.60 3.28
CA THR A 94 1.99 -1.57 2.55
C THR A 94 2.46 -0.91 1.26
N ILE A 95 3.72 -1.12 0.91
CA ILE A 95 4.21 -0.83 -0.44
C ILE A 95 4.25 -2.14 -1.19
N THR A 96 3.62 -2.19 -2.35
CA THR A 96 3.67 -3.35 -3.23
C THR A 96 4.39 -2.95 -4.49
N VAL A 97 5.33 -3.80 -4.89
CA VAL A 97 6.04 -3.66 -6.15
C VAL A 97 5.77 -4.88 -7.01
N ASN A 98 5.65 -4.65 -8.31
CA ASN A 98 5.51 -5.67 -9.32
C ASN A 98 6.66 -5.47 -10.32
N PRO A 99 7.78 -6.17 -10.18
CA PRO A 99 8.89 -6.11 -11.14
C PRO A 99 8.48 -6.80 -12.45
N MET A 100 8.79 -6.24 -13.63
CA MET A 100 8.43 -6.87 -14.92
C MET A 100 8.96 -8.30 -15.06
N GLU A 101 10.10 -8.60 -14.45
CA GLU A 101 10.75 -9.90 -14.50
C GLU A 101 10.08 -10.95 -13.59
N LEU A 102 9.31 -10.49 -12.61
CA LEU A 102 8.58 -11.32 -11.66
C LEU A 102 7.09 -11.08 -11.88
N GLU A 103 6.37 -12.06 -12.46
CA GLU A 103 4.93 -11.99 -12.72
C GLU A 103 4.07 -12.08 -11.43
N ALA A 104 4.53 -11.48 -10.33
CA ALA A 104 3.95 -11.56 -9.01
C ALA A 104 4.24 -10.29 -8.18
N ASP A 105 3.30 -9.95 -7.33
CA ASP A 105 3.43 -8.82 -6.40
C ASP A 105 4.33 -9.18 -5.22
N ILE A 106 5.19 -8.24 -4.84
CA ILE A 106 6.01 -8.30 -3.63
C ILE A 106 5.59 -7.13 -2.73
N SER A 107 5.03 -7.47 -1.58
CA SER A 107 4.55 -6.53 -0.57
C SER A 107 5.59 -6.33 0.53
N PHE A 108 5.79 -5.08 0.92
CA PHE A 108 6.69 -4.63 1.96
C PHE A 108 5.87 -3.92 3.03
N LYS A 109 6.03 -4.32 4.30
CA LYS A 109 5.35 -3.71 5.45
C LYS A 109 6.32 -3.52 6.60
N ILE A 110 6.45 -2.29 7.09
CA ILE A 110 7.27 -2.02 8.28
C ILE A 110 6.53 -2.51 9.53
N VAL A 111 7.21 -3.32 10.34
CA VAL A 111 6.71 -3.82 11.62
C VAL A 111 7.82 -3.69 12.67
N LYS A 112 7.62 -2.79 13.64
CA LYS A 112 8.56 -2.50 14.75
C LYS A 112 9.94 -2.03 14.26
N SER A 113 10.91 -2.94 14.19
CA SER A 113 12.31 -2.68 13.82
C SER A 113 12.73 -3.39 12.53
N LYS A 114 11.77 -3.98 11.81
CA LYS A 114 11.98 -4.82 10.63
C LYS A 114 11.00 -4.44 9.51
N THR A 115 11.33 -4.86 8.30
CA THR A 115 10.38 -4.92 7.19
C THR A 115 10.01 -6.37 6.94
N ILE A 116 8.71 -6.65 6.92
CA ILE A 116 8.14 -7.93 6.47
C ILE A 116 7.98 -7.84 4.96
N ILE A 117 8.50 -8.84 4.25
CA ILE A 117 8.38 -8.95 2.79
C ILE A 117 7.63 -10.23 2.47
N PHE A 118 6.57 -10.13 1.68
CA PHE A 118 5.78 -11.29 1.34
C PHE A 118 5.20 -11.20 -0.07
N SER A 119 4.86 -12.36 -0.62
CA SER A 119 4.11 -12.48 -1.87
C SER A 119 3.18 -13.67 -1.72
N MET A 120 1.88 -13.40 -1.79
CA MET A 120 0.88 -14.47 -1.75
C MET A 120 0.96 -15.33 -3.01
N ASP A 121 1.21 -14.71 -4.17
CA ASP A 121 1.37 -15.39 -5.44
C ASP A 121 2.54 -16.38 -5.45
N MET A 122 3.67 -16.00 -4.84
CA MET A 122 4.88 -16.84 -4.81
C MET A 122 4.98 -17.72 -3.57
N HIS A 123 4.00 -17.65 -2.65
CA HIS A 123 4.11 -18.21 -1.29
C HIS A 123 5.43 -17.85 -0.60
N PHE A 124 5.87 -16.60 -0.78
CA PHE A 124 7.13 -16.09 -0.28
C PHE A 124 6.93 -15.29 1.01
N TYR A 125 7.85 -15.44 1.96
CA TYR A 125 7.91 -14.67 3.20
C TYR A 125 9.37 -14.45 3.61
N ASP A 126 9.68 -13.23 4.04
CA ASP A 126 10.96 -12.87 4.65
C ASP A 126 10.80 -11.79 5.72
N GLU A 127 11.71 -11.81 6.70
CA GLU A 127 11.85 -10.78 7.72
C GLU A 127 13.20 -10.09 7.57
N TYR A 128 13.20 -8.92 6.94
CA TYR A 128 14.42 -8.15 6.76
C TYR A 128 14.68 -7.28 7.99
N ASN A 129 15.82 -7.48 8.66
CA ASN A 129 16.20 -6.78 9.90
C ASN A 129 16.66 -5.33 9.67
N LYS A 130 15.96 -4.60 8.80
CA LYS A 130 16.13 -3.16 8.53
C LYS A 130 14.79 -2.56 8.16
N HIS A 131 14.64 -1.25 8.36
CA HIS A 131 13.53 -0.49 7.78
C HIS A 131 13.91 -0.11 6.36
N LEU A 132 13.22 -0.69 5.37
CA LEU A 132 13.29 -0.19 4.01
C LEU A 132 12.50 1.13 3.99
N SER A 133 13.20 2.26 3.93
CA SER A 133 12.63 3.59 4.19
C SER A 133 12.92 4.60 3.09
N MET A 134 13.67 4.18 2.07
CA MET A 134 13.94 4.92 0.84
C MET A 134 13.40 4.14 -0.36
N PRO A 135 12.91 4.79 -1.43
CA PRO A 135 12.44 4.10 -2.62
C PRO A 135 13.45 3.11 -3.23
N ASP A 136 14.75 3.45 -3.20
CA ASP A 136 15.82 2.60 -3.72
C ASP A 136 16.02 1.31 -2.89
N ASP A 137 15.56 1.29 -1.64
CA ASP A 137 15.69 0.12 -0.77
C ASP A 137 14.91 -1.09 -1.30
N PHE A 138 13.78 -0.89 -1.98
CA PHE A 138 12.97 -1.98 -2.54
C PHE A 138 13.70 -2.66 -3.70
N ARG A 139 14.23 -1.85 -4.61
CA ARG A 139 15.04 -2.35 -5.73
C ARG A 139 16.26 -3.10 -5.22
N LYS A 140 16.99 -2.49 -4.28
CA LYS A 140 18.16 -3.12 -3.66
C LYS A 140 17.82 -4.43 -2.98
N TYR A 141 16.70 -4.50 -2.26
CA TYR A 141 16.24 -5.75 -1.65
C TYR A 141 16.00 -6.83 -2.72
N ILE A 142 15.31 -6.50 -3.82
CA ILE A 142 15.05 -7.43 -4.92
C ILE A 142 16.35 -7.93 -5.55
N GLU A 143 17.29 -7.03 -5.84
CA GLU A 143 18.60 -7.38 -6.40
C GLU A 143 19.42 -8.28 -5.46
N GLU A 144 19.47 -7.95 -4.16
CA GLU A 144 20.18 -8.73 -3.15
C GLU A 144 19.57 -10.14 -2.95
N HIS A 145 18.27 -10.30 -3.19
CA HIS A 145 17.52 -11.53 -2.92
C HIS A 145 17.01 -12.22 -4.20
N GLU A 146 17.49 -11.80 -5.37
CA GLU A 146 17.01 -12.21 -6.69
C GLU A 146 16.86 -13.74 -6.81
N ARG A 147 17.91 -14.49 -6.45
CA ARG A 147 17.89 -15.96 -6.54
C ARG A 147 16.77 -16.61 -5.73
N ARG A 148 16.45 -16.07 -4.55
CA ARG A 148 15.39 -16.61 -3.68
C ARG A 148 14.02 -16.27 -4.23
N LEU A 149 13.84 -15.04 -4.73
CA LEU A 149 12.60 -14.60 -5.36
C LEU A 149 12.30 -15.40 -6.63
N TRP A 150 13.29 -15.60 -7.49
CA TRP A 150 13.14 -16.46 -8.67
C TRP A 150 12.77 -17.89 -8.33
N ALA A 151 13.45 -18.49 -7.35
CA ALA A 151 13.11 -19.84 -6.91
C ALA A 151 11.67 -19.93 -6.38
N ALA A 152 11.19 -18.90 -5.67
CA ALA A 152 9.79 -18.85 -5.22
C ALA A 152 8.82 -18.68 -6.41
N ASN A 153 9.13 -17.78 -7.35
CA ASN A 153 8.33 -17.54 -8.54
C ASN A 153 8.18 -18.79 -9.42
N GLU A 154 9.26 -19.54 -9.65
CA GLU A 154 9.22 -20.80 -10.41
C GLU A 154 8.35 -21.87 -9.72
N ASN A 155 8.33 -21.89 -8.39
CA ASN A 155 7.57 -22.85 -7.60
C ASN A 155 6.07 -22.50 -7.53
N ARG A 156 5.65 -21.27 -7.86
CA ARG A 156 4.25 -20.85 -7.94
C ARG A 156 3.40 -21.86 -8.71
N TYR A 157 3.87 -22.29 -9.89
CA TYR A 157 3.14 -23.20 -10.77
C TYR A 157 3.18 -24.67 -10.34
N ARG A 158 4.02 -25.03 -9.36
CA ARG A 158 4.13 -26.40 -8.85
C ARG A 158 3.15 -26.68 -7.71
N ILE A 159 2.79 -25.65 -6.95
CA ILE A 159 1.87 -25.76 -5.80
C ILE A 159 0.41 -25.81 -6.27
N SER A 160 0.12 -25.33 -7.48
CA SER A 160 -1.22 -25.35 -8.10
C SER A 160 -1.58 -26.67 -8.83
N ARG A 161 -0.80 -27.75 -8.67
CA ARG A 161 -1.06 -29.09 -9.23
C ARG A 161 -1.25 -30.11 -8.12
#